data_AF-A0AAE2C2U6-F1
#
_entry.id   AF-A0AAE2C2U6-F1
#
_cell.length_a   1.000
_cell.length_b   1.000
_cell.length_c   1.000
_cell.angle_alpha   90.00
_cell.angle_beta   90.00
_cell.angle_gamma   90.00
#
_symmetry.space_group_name_H-M   'P 1'
#
loop_
_entity.id
_entity.type
_entity.pdbx_description
1 polymer ?
#
loop_
_entity_poly.entity_id
_entity_poly.type
_entity_poly.pdbx_seq_one_letter_code
_entity_poly.pdbx_strand_id
1 'polypeptide(L)'
;MDGRNWSKRWRGSEGTGETNKKSRIANGEDSNLITAHPITEMLCSSGTSAGEPKLIPSIAEDLDRRTFLYNLIMPIMNQHVPGLDEGKAMYLYFVKAEMSTPIGLPARTVLTSYYKSAHFKHRPHDPFNDFTSPDAAILCYDSDQSMYCQLLAGLIHRQRVLRLGAVFASPSSRHHLPRAPLA
;
A
#
# COMPACT_ATOMS: atom_id res chain seq x y z
N MET A 1 22.20 -8.29 -8.36
CA MET A 1 21.38 -9.35 -7.73
C MET A 1 21.43 -9.12 -6.24
N ASP A 2 20.33 -8.70 -5.65
CA ASP A 2 20.28 -8.31 -4.24
C ASP A 2 20.23 -9.57 -3.37
N GLY A 3 21.26 -9.78 -2.54
CA GLY A 3 21.55 -11.01 -1.79
C GLY A 3 20.56 -11.38 -0.67
N ARG A 4 19.29 -11.02 -0.82
CA ARG A 4 18.23 -11.25 0.17
C ARG A 4 17.72 -12.68 0.08
N ASN A 5 17.70 -13.37 1.21
CA ASN A 5 17.31 -14.78 1.30
C ASN A 5 15.78 -14.93 1.26
N TRP A 6 15.23 -15.02 0.05
CA TRP A 6 13.80 -15.19 -0.23
C TRP A 6 13.17 -16.37 0.52
N SER A 7 13.91 -17.44 0.78
CA SER A 7 13.38 -18.65 1.44
C SER A 7 12.80 -18.40 2.84
N LYS A 8 13.26 -17.36 3.55
CA LYS A 8 12.75 -17.02 4.90
C LYS A 8 11.33 -16.44 4.86
N ARG A 9 10.99 -15.66 3.83
CA ARG A 9 9.68 -15.00 3.63
C ARG A 9 8.54 -15.98 3.38
N TRP A 10 8.89 -17.16 2.89
CA TRP A 10 7.97 -18.22 2.54
C TRP A 10 7.82 -19.25 3.65
N ARG A 11 8.68 -19.27 4.68
CA ARG A 11 8.63 -20.28 5.74
C ARG A 11 7.45 -20.01 6.69
N GLY A 12 6.37 -20.76 6.54
CA GLY A 12 5.39 -20.94 7.59
C GLY A 12 6.00 -21.68 8.79
N SER A 13 5.38 -21.56 9.96
CA SER A 13 5.52 -22.57 11.01
C SER A 13 5.00 -23.90 10.42
N GLU A 14 5.93 -24.79 10.07
CA GLU A 14 5.68 -26.17 9.61
C GLU A 14 4.97 -26.35 8.24
N GLY A 15 5.73 -26.82 7.25
CA GLY A 15 5.37 -28.00 6.43
C GLY A 15 4.14 -28.00 5.52
N THR A 16 3.46 -26.90 5.23
CA THR A 16 2.26 -26.90 4.36
C THR A 16 2.61 -26.58 2.90
N GLY A 17 2.21 -27.44 1.95
CA GLY A 17 2.56 -27.36 0.51
C GLY A 17 2.21 -26.04 -0.20
N GLU A 18 1.39 -25.18 0.42
CA GLU A 18 1.03 -23.86 -0.08
C GLU A 18 2.16 -22.83 0.02
N THR A 19 3.02 -22.93 1.04
CA THR A 19 4.21 -22.07 1.17
C THR A 19 5.24 -22.33 0.06
N ASN A 20 5.33 -23.58 -0.40
CA ASN A 20 6.15 -23.96 -1.53
C ASN A 20 5.66 -23.31 -2.84
N LYS A 21 4.34 -23.29 -3.07
CA LYS A 21 3.74 -22.70 -4.29
C LYS A 21 4.07 -21.22 -4.46
N LYS A 22 3.97 -20.42 -3.40
CA LYS A 22 4.21 -18.96 -3.49
C LYS A 22 5.68 -18.63 -3.81
N SER A 23 6.61 -19.38 -3.23
CA SER A 23 8.05 -19.27 -3.55
C SER A 23 8.33 -19.62 -5.01
N ARG A 24 7.69 -20.68 -5.53
CA ARG A 24 7.83 -21.10 -6.93
C ARG A 24 7.35 -20.03 -7.90
N ILE A 25 6.19 -19.43 -7.64
CA ILE A 25 5.65 -18.33 -8.45
C ILE A 25 6.60 -17.11 -8.43
N ALA A 26 7.11 -16.74 -7.26
CA ALA A 26 8.07 -15.64 -7.15
C ALA A 26 9.38 -15.89 -7.92
N ASN A 27 9.71 -17.15 -8.21
CA ASN A 27 10.87 -17.58 -8.96
C ASN A 27 10.58 -17.85 -10.46
N GLY A 28 9.37 -17.58 -10.95
CA GLY A 28 9.05 -17.70 -12.38
C GLY A 28 8.12 -18.83 -12.77
N GLU A 29 7.60 -19.60 -11.81
CA GLU A 29 6.59 -20.59 -12.13
C GLU A 29 5.21 -19.96 -12.34
N ASP A 30 4.38 -20.62 -13.15
CA ASP A 30 3.04 -20.16 -13.52
C ASP A 30 2.13 -19.94 -12.30
N SER A 31 1.33 -18.87 -12.33
CA SER A 31 0.28 -18.54 -11.37
C SER A 31 -0.76 -19.65 -11.21
N ASN A 32 -0.93 -20.51 -12.23
CA ASN A 32 -1.83 -21.67 -12.26
C ASN A 32 -1.64 -22.65 -11.08
N LEU A 33 -0.53 -22.56 -10.34
CA LEU A 33 -0.33 -23.26 -9.07
C LEU A 33 -1.39 -22.91 -8.00
N ILE A 34 -1.94 -21.70 -8.04
CA ILE A 34 -2.89 -21.17 -7.04
C ILE A 34 -4.08 -20.42 -7.64
N THR A 35 -3.98 -19.85 -8.86
CA THR A 35 -5.06 -19.12 -9.51
C THR A 35 -4.92 -19.19 -11.05
N ALA A 36 -6.05 -19.16 -11.75
CA ALA A 36 -6.07 -19.08 -13.22
C ALA A 36 -5.67 -17.69 -13.75
N HIS A 37 -5.62 -16.68 -12.88
CA HIS A 37 -5.27 -15.31 -13.25
C HIS A 37 -3.78 -15.03 -12.98
N PRO A 38 -3.10 -14.27 -13.86
CA PRO A 38 -1.71 -13.89 -13.63
C PRO A 38 -1.52 -13.14 -12.32
N ILE A 39 -0.54 -13.56 -11.52
CA ILE A 39 -0.10 -12.80 -10.34
C ILE A 39 0.66 -11.56 -10.82
N THR A 40 0.18 -10.39 -10.41
CA THR A 40 0.73 -9.10 -10.83
C THR A 40 1.68 -8.51 -9.80
N GLU A 41 1.53 -8.88 -8.53
CA GLU A 41 2.39 -8.42 -7.43
C GLU A 41 2.35 -9.35 -6.22
N MET A 42 3.31 -9.14 -5.31
CA MET A 42 3.36 -9.79 -4.00
C MET A 42 3.13 -8.75 -2.89
N LEU A 43 2.00 -8.86 -2.19
CA LEU A 43 1.67 -7.96 -1.09
C LEU A 43 2.38 -8.40 0.19
N CYS A 44 3.18 -7.50 0.77
CA CYS A 44 3.86 -7.71 2.04
C CYS A 44 2.90 -7.46 3.21
N SER A 45 2.63 -8.51 3.99
CA SER A 45 1.91 -8.42 5.26
C SER A 45 2.80 -7.86 6.36
N SER A 46 2.20 -7.18 7.35
CA SER A 46 2.88 -6.83 8.60
C SER A 46 3.16 -8.07 9.47
N GLY A 47 2.42 -9.16 9.27
CA GLY A 47 2.71 -10.45 9.88
C GLY A 47 3.96 -11.08 9.27
N THR A 48 4.86 -11.56 10.13
CA THR A 48 6.15 -12.10 9.70
C THR A 48 6.22 -13.62 9.80
N SER A 49 7.13 -14.19 9.00
CA SER A 49 7.54 -15.59 8.97
C SER A 49 9.06 -15.61 9.02
N ALA A 50 9.64 -16.23 10.06
CA ALA A 50 11.09 -16.25 10.30
C ALA A 50 11.77 -14.85 10.26
N GLY A 51 11.10 -13.84 10.82
CA GLY A 51 11.58 -12.46 10.88
C GLY A 51 11.38 -11.65 9.59
N GLU A 52 10.81 -12.26 8.54
CA GLU A 52 10.58 -11.59 7.27
C GLU A 52 9.08 -11.41 6.98
N PRO A 53 8.66 -10.34 6.28
CA PRO A 53 7.25 -10.15 5.91
C PRO A 53 6.69 -11.32 5.10
N LYS A 54 5.49 -11.78 5.46
CA LYS A 54 4.77 -12.78 4.64
C LYS A 54 4.35 -12.14 3.32
N LEU A 55 4.55 -12.86 2.23
CA LEU A 55 4.19 -12.43 0.88
C LEU A 55 2.87 -13.09 0.44
N ILE A 56 1.95 -12.25 -0.01
CA ILE A 56 0.60 -12.64 -0.41
C ILE A 56 0.48 -12.33 -1.91
N PRO A 57 0.35 -13.35 -2.79
CA PRO A 57 0.18 -13.11 -4.21
C PRO A 57 -1.16 -12.39 -4.46
N SER A 58 -1.15 -11.44 -5.39
CA SER A 58 -2.34 -10.66 -5.75
C SER A 58 -2.50 -10.58 -7.27
N ILE A 59 -3.74 -10.56 -7.72
CA ILE A 59 -4.13 -10.41 -9.12
C ILE A 59 -4.66 -8.99 -9.37
N ALA A 60 -4.73 -8.58 -10.63
CA ALA A 60 -5.22 -7.25 -11.00
C ALA A 60 -6.61 -6.94 -10.40
N GLU A 61 -7.52 -7.91 -10.44
CA GLU A 61 -8.91 -7.74 -9.95
C GLU A 61 -8.99 -7.47 -8.44
N ASP A 62 -7.99 -7.86 -7.64
CA ASP A 62 -7.97 -7.58 -6.20
C ASP A 62 -7.86 -6.07 -5.92
N LEU A 63 -7.24 -5.33 -6.83
CA LEU A 63 -7.14 -3.87 -6.76
C LEU A 63 -8.51 -3.22 -7.04
N ASP A 64 -9.26 -3.75 -8.00
CA ASP A 64 -10.63 -3.31 -8.29
C ASP A 64 -11.54 -3.54 -7.08
N ARG A 65 -11.52 -4.76 -6.52
CA ARG A 65 -12.30 -5.13 -5.33
C ARG A 65 -11.96 -4.25 -4.13
N ARG A 66 -10.68 -3.95 -3.91
CA ARG A 66 -10.23 -3.06 -2.83
C ARG A 66 -10.71 -1.62 -3.04
N THR A 67 -10.63 -1.12 -4.27
CA THR A 67 -11.10 0.23 -4.62
C THR A 67 -12.61 0.34 -4.44
N PHE A 68 -13.35 -0.67 -4.86
CA PHE A 68 -14.80 -0.75 -4.62
C PHE A 68 -15.14 -0.63 -3.14
N LEU A 69 -14.44 -1.37 -2.27
CA LEU A 69 -14.64 -1.28 -0.82
C LEU A 69 -14.39 0.14 -0.28
N TYR A 70 -13.32 0.83 -0.74
CA TYR A 70 -13.06 2.20 -0.32
C TYR A 70 -14.15 3.18 -0.75
N ASN A 71 -14.70 3.00 -1.95
CA ASN A 71 -15.77 3.84 -2.47
C ASN A 71 -17.08 3.72 -1.68
N LEU A 72 -17.28 2.64 -0.91
CA LEU A 72 -18.45 2.48 -0.04
C LEU A 72 -18.34 3.28 1.27
N ILE A 73 -17.14 3.69 1.68
CA ILE A 73 -16.93 4.33 2.99
C ILE A 73 -17.67 5.67 3.07
N MET A 74 -17.46 6.57 2.09
CA MET A 74 -18.03 7.93 2.15
C MET A 74 -19.56 7.96 2.02
N PRO A 75 -20.21 7.15 1.15
CA PRO A 75 -21.66 7.01 1.14
C PRO A 75 -22.26 6.62 2.49
N ILE A 76 -21.62 5.68 3.21
CA ILE A 76 -22.08 5.26 4.54
C ILE A 76 -21.83 6.36 5.57
N MET A 77 -20.67 7.03 5.52
CA MET A 77 -20.36 8.14 6.42
C MET A 77 -21.35 9.30 6.25
N ASN A 78 -21.76 9.62 5.02
CA ASN A 78 -22.67 10.72 4.74
C ASN A 78 -24.07 10.53 5.34
N GLN A 79 -24.48 9.29 5.63
CA GLN A 79 -25.74 9.00 6.34
C GLN A 79 -25.70 9.46 7.81
N HIS A 80 -24.50 9.57 8.39
CA HIS A 80 -24.29 9.85 9.82
C HIS A 80 -23.65 11.23 10.07
N VAL A 81 -22.84 11.71 9.13
CA VAL A 81 -22.13 12.99 9.19
C VAL A 81 -22.30 13.69 7.84
N PRO A 82 -23.36 14.50 7.67
CA PRO A 82 -23.61 15.22 6.42
C PRO A 82 -22.61 16.37 6.22
N GLY A 83 -22.47 16.84 4.97
CA GLY A 83 -21.68 18.02 4.61
C GLY A 83 -20.17 17.78 4.52
N LEU A 84 -19.71 16.53 4.57
CA LEU A 84 -18.28 16.21 4.42
C LEU A 84 -17.73 16.47 3.01
N ASP A 85 -18.61 16.65 2.02
CA ASP A 85 -18.34 17.05 0.65
C ASP A 85 -18.11 18.56 0.46
N GLU A 86 -18.42 19.39 1.46
CA GLU A 86 -18.26 20.85 1.39
C GLU A 86 -16.83 21.32 1.70
N GLY A 87 -15.96 20.40 2.11
CA GLY A 87 -14.62 20.71 2.59
C GLY A 87 -13.56 19.75 2.10
N LYS A 88 -12.50 19.63 2.89
CA LYS A 88 -11.32 18.82 2.61
C LYS A 88 -11.03 17.82 3.71
N ALA A 89 -10.35 16.76 3.31
CA ALA A 89 -9.87 15.69 4.15
C ALA A 89 -8.37 15.80 4.34
N MET A 90 -7.91 15.97 5.57
CA MET A 90 -6.48 15.91 5.89
C MET A 90 -6.13 14.51 6.36
N TYR A 91 -5.58 13.72 5.45
CA TYR A 91 -5.08 12.38 5.73
C TYR A 91 -3.57 12.30 5.54
N LEU A 92 -2.90 11.65 6.50
CA LEU A 92 -1.48 11.35 6.42
C LEU A 92 -1.28 9.96 5.80
N TYR A 93 -0.90 9.95 4.52
CA TYR A 93 -0.67 8.74 3.74
C TYR A 93 0.81 8.57 3.42
N PHE A 94 1.33 7.36 3.59
CA PHE A 94 2.75 7.09 3.39
C PHE A 94 2.95 5.85 2.53
N VAL A 95 3.76 5.98 1.48
CA VAL A 95 4.35 4.83 0.80
C VAL A 95 5.49 4.24 1.64
N LYS A 96 5.78 2.96 1.43
CA LYS A 96 6.93 2.26 2.01
C LYS A 96 7.85 1.79 0.89
N ALA A 97 9.08 1.45 1.25
CA ALA A 97 10.04 0.87 0.32
C ALA A 97 9.49 -0.44 -0.28
N GLU A 98 9.81 -0.64 -1.55
CA GLU A 98 9.37 -1.77 -2.35
C GLU A 98 10.57 -2.67 -2.65
N MET A 99 10.27 -3.92 -2.99
CA MET A 99 11.25 -4.90 -3.40
C MET A 99 10.81 -5.51 -4.72
N SER A 100 11.70 -6.21 -5.40
CA SER A 100 11.39 -6.96 -6.61
C SER A 100 11.70 -8.43 -6.37
N THR A 101 10.82 -9.33 -6.77
CA THR A 101 11.12 -10.77 -6.81
C THR A 101 12.20 -11.04 -7.87
N PRO A 102 12.80 -12.25 -7.88
CA PRO A 102 13.78 -12.64 -8.90
C PRO A 102 13.33 -12.45 -10.35
N ILE A 103 12.02 -12.56 -10.62
CA ILE A 103 11.43 -12.37 -11.96
C ILE A 103 10.93 -10.96 -12.25
N GLY A 104 11.16 -10.00 -11.35
CA GLY A 104 10.72 -8.62 -11.55
C GLY A 104 9.34 -8.27 -10.98
N LEU A 105 8.63 -9.20 -10.31
CA LEU A 105 7.34 -8.86 -9.71
C LEU A 105 7.54 -7.91 -8.53
N PRO A 106 6.76 -6.82 -8.42
CA PRO A 106 6.85 -5.92 -7.29
C PRO A 106 6.38 -6.62 -6.01
N ALA A 107 7.14 -6.45 -4.94
CA ALA A 107 6.83 -6.91 -3.59
C ALA A 107 6.74 -5.72 -2.64
N ARG A 108 5.53 -5.39 -2.17
CA ARG A 108 5.25 -4.12 -1.47
C ARG A 108 4.05 -4.20 -0.54
N THR A 109 3.89 -3.24 0.37
CA THR A 109 2.70 -3.20 1.24
C THR A 109 1.45 -2.87 0.41
N VAL A 110 0.29 -3.36 0.87
CA VAL A 110 -1.00 -3.16 0.18
C VAL A 110 -1.33 -1.68 -0.05
N LEU A 111 -1.01 -0.81 0.90
CA LEU A 111 -1.24 0.63 0.78
C LEU A 111 -0.28 1.27 -0.23
N THR A 112 0.98 0.85 -0.26
CA THR A 112 1.93 1.33 -1.27
C THR A 112 1.49 0.93 -2.67
N SER A 113 1.03 -0.32 -2.84
CA SER A 113 0.40 -0.78 -4.09
C SER A 113 -0.77 0.12 -4.48
N TYR A 114 -1.69 0.38 -3.54
CA TYR A 114 -2.86 1.21 -3.79
C TYR A 114 -2.49 2.65 -4.19
N TYR A 115 -1.68 3.36 -3.40
CA TYR A 115 -1.31 4.76 -3.70
C TYR A 115 -0.58 4.90 -5.04
N LYS A 116 0.16 3.87 -5.46
CA LYS A 116 0.88 3.89 -6.74
C LYS A 116 0.03 3.50 -7.94
N SER A 117 -1.14 2.94 -7.71
CA SER A 117 -2.05 2.47 -8.75
C SER A 117 -2.69 3.59 -9.55
N ALA A 118 -3.24 3.24 -10.71
CA ALA A 118 -4.07 4.14 -11.51
C ALA A 118 -5.37 4.53 -10.77
N HIS A 119 -5.94 3.63 -9.95
CA HIS A 119 -7.15 3.93 -9.17
C HIS A 119 -6.94 5.08 -8.19
N PHE A 120 -5.73 5.23 -7.65
CA PHE A 120 -5.40 6.37 -6.81
C PHE A 120 -4.98 7.58 -7.65
N LYS A 121 -3.98 7.46 -8.53
CA LYS A 121 -3.38 8.59 -9.25
C LYS A 121 -4.29 9.25 -10.28
N HIS A 122 -5.16 8.46 -10.91
CA HIS A 122 -6.10 8.92 -11.93
C HIS A 122 -7.54 8.84 -11.42
N ARG A 123 -7.73 8.89 -10.10
CA ARG A 123 -9.07 8.96 -9.51
C ARG A 123 -9.81 10.18 -10.07
N PRO A 124 -11.09 10.04 -10.45
CA PRO A 124 -11.90 11.20 -10.79
C PRO A 124 -12.00 12.12 -9.56
N HIS A 125 -12.29 13.38 -9.81
CA HIS A 125 -12.60 14.29 -8.71
C HIS A 125 -13.83 13.79 -7.95
N ASP A 126 -13.68 13.59 -6.65
CA ASP A 126 -14.72 13.18 -5.73
C ASP A 126 -14.76 14.20 -4.57
N PRO A 127 -15.85 14.99 -4.43
CA PRO A 127 -15.99 15.98 -3.35
C PRO A 127 -15.80 15.38 -1.95
N PHE A 128 -16.25 14.15 -1.74
CA PHE A 128 -16.10 13.49 -0.45
C PHE A 128 -14.64 13.12 -0.15
N ASN A 129 -13.80 12.97 -1.17
CA ASN A 129 -12.39 12.59 -1.07
C ASN A 129 -11.45 13.69 -1.60
N ASP A 130 -11.82 14.96 -1.43
CA ASP A 130 -10.93 16.10 -1.70
C ASP A 130 -9.86 16.23 -0.60
N PHE A 131 -8.67 15.70 -0.85
CA PHE A 131 -7.58 15.68 0.13
C PHE A 131 -6.81 17.01 0.19
N THR A 132 -6.21 17.30 1.35
CA THR A 132 -5.24 18.41 1.48
C THR A 132 -3.88 18.05 0.89
N SER A 133 -3.46 16.79 1.06
CA SER A 133 -2.14 16.30 0.69
C SER A 133 -2.03 16.10 -0.83
N PRO A 134 -1.06 16.71 -1.53
CA PRO A 134 -0.83 16.44 -2.94
C PRO A 134 -0.27 15.03 -3.14
N ASP A 135 -0.62 14.38 -4.24
CA ASP A 135 -0.16 13.03 -4.58
C ASP A 135 1.37 12.90 -4.56
N ALA A 136 2.10 13.94 -4.98
CA ALA A 136 3.56 13.96 -4.93
C ALA A 136 4.11 13.84 -3.49
N ALA A 137 3.45 14.43 -2.49
CA ALA A 137 3.86 14.30 -1.09
C ALA A 137 3.55 12.90 -0.54
N ILE A 138 2.40 12.32 -0.90
CA ILE A 138 2.00 10.97 -0.50
C ILE A 138 2.96 9.91 -1.10
N LEU A 139 3.38 10.13 -2.34
CA LEU A 139 4.27 9.23 -3.09
C LEU A 139 5.76 9.46 -2.82
N CYS A 140 6.11 10.43 -1.97
CA CYS A 140 7.50 10.68 -1.59
C CYS A 140 8.04 9.53 -0.72
N TYR A 141 9.19 8.99 -1.11
CA TYR A 141 9.84 7.89 -0.41
C TYR A 141 10.52 8.32 0.89
N ASP A 142 10.95 9.58 0.98
CA ASP A 142 11.46 10.15 2.22
C ASP A 142 10.28 10.45 3.13
N SER A 143 10.14 9.67 4.21
CA SER A 143 9.01 9.77 5.13
C SER A 143 8.96 11.12 5.84
N ASP A 144 10.11 11.74 6.08
CA ASP A 144 10.19 12.99 6.83
C ASP A 144 9.78 14.15 5.93
N GLN A 145 10.24 14.16 4.68
CA GLN A 145 9.77 15.10 3.66
C GLN A 145 8.28 14.92 3.36
N SER A 146 7.84 13.67 3.20
CA SER A 146 6.43 13.34 2.98
C SER A 146 5.55 13.88 4.11
N MET A 147 5.94 13.60 5.37
CA MET A 147 5.21 14.06 6.55
C MET A 147 5.18 15.58 6.62
N TYR A 148 6.33 16.24 6.44
CA TYR A 148 6.45 17.69 6.48
C TYR A 148 5.52 18.36 5.45
N CYS A 149 5.56 17.92 4.19
CA CYS A 149 4.75 18.48 3.12
C CYS A 149 3.25 18.26 3.34
N GLN A 150 2.84 17.09 3.83
CA GLN A 150 1.43 16.79 4.10
C GLN A 150 0.88 17.62 5.27
N LEU A 151 1.66 17.78 6.34
CA LEU A 151 1.29 18.65 7.46
C LEU A 151 1.20 20.12 7.03
N LEU A 152 2.18 20.60 6.25
CA LEU A 152 2.16 21.95 5.70
C LEU A 152 0.93 22.21 4.83
N ALA A 153 0.59 21.28 3.93
CA ALA A 153 -0.61 21.37 3.10
C ALA A 153 -1.89 21.40 3.95
N GLY A 154 -1.95 20.59 5.01
CA GLY A 154 -3.03 20.62 5.99
C GLY A 154 -3.18 21.98 6.67
N LEU A 155 -2.09 22.58 7.12
CA LEU A 155 -2.07 23.90 7.77
C LEU A 155 -2.51 25.05 6.84
N ILE A 156 -2.10 24.98 5.57
CA ILE A 156 -2.52 25.93 4.53
C ILE A 156 -4.04 25.85 4.32
N HIS A 157 -4.59 24.64 4.26
CA HIS A 157 -6.01 24.40 4.04
C HIS A 157 -6.85 24.33 5.32
N ARG A 158 -6.31 24.70 6.50
CA ARG A 158 -6.91 24.44 7.82
C ARG A 158 -8.39 24.82 7.95
N GLN A 159 -8.82 25.93 7.33
CA GLN A 159 -10.21 26.40 7.42
C GLN A 159 -11.19 25.56 6.59
N ARG A 160 -10.69 24.73 5.69
CA ARG A 160 -11.49 23.81 4.87
C ARG A 160 -11.44 22.38 5.39
N VAL A 161 -10.63 22.07 6.40
CA VAL A 161 -10.48 20.69 6.89
C VAL A 161 -11.68 20.31 7.75
N LEU A 162 -12.44 19.32 7.28
CA LEU A 162 -13.61 18.77 8.00
C LEU A 162 -13.30 17.44 8.69
N ARG A 163 -12.29 16.72 8.20
CA ARG A 163 -11.89 15.42 8.74
C ARG A 163 -10.38 15.23 8.71
N LEU A 164 -9.88 14.62 9.78
CA LEU A 164 -8.47 14.32 10.01
C LEU A 164 -8.29 12.82 10.18
N GLY A 165 -7.24 12.25 9.61
CA GLY A 165 -7.00 10.83 9.80
C GLY A 165 -5.65 10.32 9.32
N ALA A 166 -5.41 9.07 9.66
CA ALA A 166 -4.36 8.22 9.12
C ALA A 166 -4.91 6.78 9.10
N VAL A 167 -4.25 5.89 8.37
CA VAL A 167 -4.69 4.47 8.31
C VAL A 167 -4.66 3.82 9.71
N PHE A 168 -3.66 4.19 10.51
CA PHE A 168 -3.51 3.73 11.89
C PHE A 168 -3.44 4.93 12.82
N ALA A 169 -3.92 4.76 14.06
CA ALA A 169 -3.82 5.79 15.10
C ALA A 169 -2.35 6.17 15.38
N SER A 170 -1.45 5.18 15.40
CA SER A 170 -0.02 5.41 15.40
C SER A 170 0.49 5.53 13.95
N PRO A 171 1.07 6.67 13.55
CA PRO A 171 1.81 6.74 12.30
C PRO A 171 2.93 5.69 12.36
N SER A 172 3.11 4.90 11.31
CA SER A 172 4.27 4.01 11.21
C SER A 172 5.53 4.83 10.91
N SER A 173 5.97 5.63 11.87
CA SER A 173 7.24 6.32 11.83
C SER A 173 8.35 5.30 12.06
N ARG A 174 9.30 5.25 11.11
CA ARG A 174 10.52 4.41 11.08
C ARG A 174 10.33 2.89 10.90
N HIS A 175 10.56 2.46 9.66
CA HIS A 175 11.50 1.37 9.41
C HIS A 175 12.47 1.85 8.34
N HIS A 176 13.70 2.16 8.76
CA HIS A 176 14.84 2.32 7.86
C HIS A 176 15.08 0.93 7.25
N LEU A 177 14.58 0.68 6.04
CA LEU A 177 15.18 -0.37 5.23
C LEU A 177 16.58 0.14 4.87
N PRO A 178 17.65 -0.65 5.09
CA PRO A 178 18.99 -0.22 4.72
C PRO A 178 18.97 0.15 3.24
N ARG A 179 19.43 1.36 2.92
CA ARG A 179 19.67 1.80 1.55
C ARG A 179 20.55 0.73 0.90
N ALA A 180 20.09 0.12 -0.19
CA ALA A 180 21.01 -0.58 -1.07
C ALA A 180 22.05 0.46 -1.55
N PRO A 181 23.35 0.16 -1.50
CA PRO A 181 24.35 1.06 -2.08
C PRO A 181 24.03 1.23 -3.57
N LEU A 182 24.00 2.48 -4.01
CA LEU A 182 24.01 2.82 -5.42
C LEU A 182 25.41 2.54 -5.98
N ALA A 183 25.43 1.89 -7.15
CA ALA A 183 26.57 1.50 -7.99
C ALA A 183 27.37 0.29 -7.51
#